data_AF-A0A3S0A6N3-F1
#
_entry.id   AF-A0A3S0A6N3-F1
#
_cell.length_a   1.000
_cell.length_b   1.000
_cell.length_c   1.000
_cell.angle_alpha   90.00
_cell.angle_beta   90.00
_cell.angle_gamma   90.00
#
_symmetry.space_group_name_H-M   'P 1'
#
loop_
_entity.id
_entity.type
_entity.pdbx_description
1 polymer ?
#
loop_
_entity_poly.entity_id
_entity_poly.type
_entity_poly.pdbx_seq_one_letter_code
_entity_poly.pdbx_strand_id
1 'polypeptide(L)'
;AKELLVALGGSFGGIAATVAVFTAMGTVALSVAQRAREFALLRAIGTTPRQIRRSIATENLLVAPLAGLAVPLPGIALAGWWFGQLKDKGAIPEAVDLSVSYIPLVSAVGAVLVAALLAGYAAARRPARIKPGQALTEASVERLRPGWIRTPLGIAAAAGGCVCAGLAASLTGEDAANAALTEVTNQTKYDAATKASSPLTGDFMVRQMSQTILS
;
A
#
# COMPACT_ATOMS: atom_id res chain seq x y z
N ALA A 1 -1.92 9.20 23.11
CA ALA A 1 -1.96 10.17 21.99
C ALA A 1 -1.09 9.75 20.81
N LYS A 2 0.24 9.55 20.99
CA LYS A 2 1.14 9.17 19.88
C LYS A 2 0.75 7.85 19.19
N GLU A 3 0.42 6.81 19.93
CA GLU A 3 0.00 5.51 19.36
C GLU A 3 -1.29 5.63 18.54
N LEU A 4 -2.29 6.36 19.04
CA LEU A 4 -3.54 6.60 18.31
C LEU A 4 -3.31 7.35 16.99
N LEU A 5 -2.42 8.35 16.99
CA LEU A 5 -2.07 9.09 15.77
C LEU A 5 -1.36 8.21 14.74
N VAL A 6 -0.46 7.32 15.18
CA VAL A 6 0.22 6.36 14.31
C VAL A 6 -0.78 5.32 13.77
N ALA A 7 -1.69 4.82 14.60
CA ALA A 7 -2.71 3.85 14.18
C ALA A 7 -3.71 4.45 13.17
N LEU A 8 -4.20 5.67 13.41
CA LEU A 8 -5.06 6.39 12.46
C LEU A 8 -4.33 6.72 11.16
N GLY A 9 -3.12 7.28 11.26
CA GLY A 9 -2.31 7.62 10.09
C GLY A 9 -1.96 6.40 9.24
N GLY A 10 -1.58 5.28 9.88
CA GLY A 10 -1.28 4.03 9.20
C GLY A 10 -2.50 3.42 8.51
N SER A 11 -3.67 3.43 9.17
CA SER A 11 -4.91 2.89 8.61
C SER A 11 -5.37 3.68 7.38
N PHE A 12 -5.47 5.01 7.50
CA PHE A 12 -5.83 5.89 6.38
C PHE A 12 -4.80 5.83 5.25
N GLY A 13 -3.51 5.84 5.59
CA GLY A 13 -2.42 5.72 4.63
C GLY A 13 -2.47 4.40 3.85
N GLY A 14 -2.75 3.29 4.52
CA GLY A 14 -2.88 1.97 3.89
C GLY A 14 -4.03 1.88 2.89
N ILE A 15 -5.20 2.43 3.25
CA ILE A 15 -6.35 2.49 2.34
C ILE A 15 -6.03 3.37 1.13
N ALA A 16 -5.50 4.57 1.37
CA ALA A 16 -5.15 5.51 0.31
C ALA A 16 -4.11 4.91 -0.67
N ALA A 17 -3.08 4.23 -0.15
CA ALA A 17 -2.09 3.54 -0.96
C ALA A 17 -2.73 2.44 -1.83
N THR A 18 -3.64 1.64 -1.26
CA THR A 18 -4.32 0.57 -1.99
C THR A 18 -5.16 1.13 -3.14
N VAL A 19 -5.93 2.19 -2.88
CA VAL A 19 -6.74 2.87 -3.91
C VAL A 19 -5.84 3.46 -5.00
N ALA A 20 -4.74 4.12 -4.62
CA ALA A 20 -3.80 4.71 -5.57
C ALA A 20 -3.20 3.64 -6.51
N VAL A 21 -2.79 2.50 -5.96
CA VAL A 21 -2.27 1.36 -6.74
C VAL A 21 -3.33 0.86 -7.73
N PHE A 22 -4.57 0.67 -7.28
CA PHE A 22 -5.66 0.18 -8.13
C PHE A 22 -5.95 1.14 -9.29
N THR A 23 -6.08 2.44 -9.00
CA THR A 23 -6.32 3.48 -10.01
C THR A 23 -5.17 3.54 -11.00
N ALA A 24 -3.92 3.55 -10.53
CA ALA A 24 -2.74 3.57 -11.39
C ALA A 24 -2.67 2.33 -12.31
N MET A 25 -2.98 1.14 -11.78
CA MET A 25 -3.06 -0.07 -12.60
C MET A 25 -4.12 0.06 -13.71
N GLY A 26 -5.28 0.63 -13.39
CA GLY A 26 -6.36 0.89 -14.35
C GLY A 26 -5.93 1.86 -15.46
N THR A 27 -5.27 2.96 -15.10
CA THR A 27 -4.77 3.95 -16.06
C THR A 27 -3.70 3.37 -16.99
N VAL A 28 -2.73 2.62 -16.44
CA VAL A 28 -1.69 1.98 -17.26
C VAL A 28 -2.31 0.91 -18.17
N ALA A 29 -3.26 0.12 -17.66
CA ALA A 29 -3.95 -0.88 -18.48
C ALA A 29 -4.70 -0.24 -19.65
N LEU A 30 -5.37 0.89 -19.42
CA LEU A 30 -6.05 1.64 -20.46
C LEU A 30 -5.05 2.22 -21.48
N SER A 31 -3.96 2.85 -21.02
CA SER A 31 -2.92 3.41 -21.90
C SER A 31 -2.30 2.34 -22.82
N VAL A 32 -2.03 1.15 -22.27
CA VAL A 32 -1.51 0.01 -23.05
C VAL A 32 -2.54 -0.50 -24.06
N ALA A 33 -3.84 -0.51 -23.71
CA ALA A 33 -4.89 -0.91 -24.63
C ALA A 33 -4.99 0.05 -25.84
N GLN A 34 -4.87 1.36 -25.60
CA GLN A 34 -4.86 2.37 -26.67
C GLN A 34 -3.65 2.21 -27.63
N ARG A 35 -2.48 1.77 -27.12
CA ARG A 35 -1.26 1.53 -27.90
C ARG A 35 -1.15 0.11 -28.50
N ALA A 36 -2.17 -0.73 -28.37
CA ALA A 36 -2.11 -2.13 -28.79
C ALA A 36 -1.80 -2.30 -30.29
N ARG A 37 -2.31 -1.40 -31.14
CA ARG A 37 -2.06 -1.42 -32.60
C ARG A 37 -0.61 -1.12 -32.94
N GLU A 38 0.02 -0.18 -32.24
CA GLU A 38 1.44 0.14 -32.40
C GLU A 38 2.32 -1.05 -32.01
N PHE A 39 1.99 -1.72 -30.89
CA PHE A 39 2.70 -2.93 -30.47
C PHE A 39 2.53 -4.11 -31.45
N ALA A 40 1.38 -4.22 -32.09
CA ALA A 40 1.16 -5.23 -33.13
C ALA A 40 2.04 -4.97 -34.37
N LEU A 41 2.15 -3.71 -34.82
CA LEU A 41 3.03 -3.31 -35.92
C LEU A 41 4.52 -3.53 -35.56
N LEU A 42 4.93 -3.16 -34.34
CA LEU A 42 6.29 -3.42 -33.85
C LEU A 42 6.61 -4.92 -33.80
N ARG A 43 5.65 -5.77 -33.44
CA ARG A 43 5.83 -7.24 -33.50
C ARG A 43 5.91 -7.78 -34.92
N ALA A 44 5.23 -7.16 -35.89
CA ALA A 44 5.33 -7.54 -37.29
C ALA A 44 6.73 -7.33 -37.87
N ILE A 45 7.46 -6.32 -37.37
CA ILE A 45 8.88 -6.08 -37.71
C ILE A 45 9.88 -6.82 -36.80
N GLY A 46 9.41 -7.74 -35.94
CA GLY A 46 10.27 -8.63 -35.14
C GLY A 46 10.48 -8.25 -33.67
N THR A 47 9.79 -7.22 -33.15
CA THR A 47 9.92 -6.83 -31.74
C THR A 47 9.43 -7.95 -30.81
N THR A 48 10.21 -8.25 -29.77
CA THR A 48 9.87 -9.28 -28.78
C THR A 48 8.92 -8.73 -27.69
N PRO A 49 8.04 -9.56 -27.08
CA PRO A 49 7.20 -9.14 -25.97
C PRO A 49 7.97 -8.59 -24.76
N ARG A 50 9.22 -9.03 -24.58
CA ARG A 50 10.11 -8.55 -23.52
C ARG A 50 10.55 -7.10 -23.75
N GLN A 51 10.78 -6.70 -25.01
CA GLN A 51 11.10 -5.31 -25.36
C GLN A 51 9.92 -4.36 -25.11
N ILE A 52 8.70 -4.79 -25.45
CA ILE A 52 7.48 -4.02 -25.17
C ILE A 52 7.29 -3.80 -23.66
N ARG A 53 7.42 -4.87 -22.86
CA ARG A 53 7.34 -4.77 -21.39
C ARG A 53 8.41 -3.85 -20.81
N ARG A 54 9.62 -3.87 -21.37
CA ARG A 54 10.71 -3.00 -20.94
C ARG A 54 10.41 -1.53 -21.25
N SER A 55 9.85 -1.24 -22.43
CA SER A 55 9.43 0.11 -22.81
C SER A 55 8.39 0.70 -21.84
N ILE A 56 7.36 -0.09 -21.50
CA ILE A 56 6.34 0.33 -20.52
C ILE A 56 6.96 0.53 -19.14
N ALA A 57 7.84 -0.38 -18.71
CA ALA A 57 8.53 -0.24 -17.43
C ALA A 57 9.42 1.01 -17.39
N THR A 58 10.11 1.35 -18.50
CA THR A 58 10.91 2.57 -18.58
C THR A 58 10.05 3.83 -18.57
N GLU A 59 8.91 3.84 -19.25
CA GLU A 59 7.95 4.97 -19.19
C GLU A 59 7.47 5.18 -17.76
N ASN A 60 7.07 4.11 -17.08
CA ASN A 60 6.65 4.19 -15.68
C ASN A 60 7.79 4.63 -14.74
N LEU A 61 9.01 4.17 -14.98
CA LEU A 61 10.19 4.54 -14.19
C LEU A 61 10.55 6.03 -14.35
N LEU A 62 10.27 6.61 -15.52
CA LEU A 62 10.49 8.03 -15.78
C LEU A 62 9.35 8.90 -15.22
N VAL A 63 8.10 8.45 -15.36
CA VAL A 63 6.92 9.22 -14.93
C VAL A 63 6.73 9.18 -13.41
N ALA A 64 6.94 8.05 -12.75
CA ALA A 64 6.71 7.88 -11.31
C ALA A 64 7.48 8.88 -10.42
N PRO A 65 8.79 9.13 -10.61
CA PRO A 65 9.51 10.12 -9.80
C PRO A 65 9.08 11.56 -10.10
N LEU A 66 8.80 11.89 -11.37
CA LEU A 66 8.29 13.21 -11.73
C LEU A 66 6.93 13.49 -11.09
N ALA A 67 6.03 12.50 -11.13
CA ALA A 67 4.76 12.56 -10.43
C ALA A 67 5.00 12.72 -8.92
N GLY A 68 5.83 11.86 -8.32
CA GLY A 68 6.15 11.86 -6.88
C GLY A 68 6.72 13.19 -6.37
N LEU A 69 7.49 13.91 -7.19
CA LEU A 69 8.00 15.25 -6.86
C LEU A 69 6.95 16.35 -7.03
N ALA A 70 6.00 16.17 -7.95
CA ALA A 70 4.94 17.15 -8.20
C ALA A 70 3.78 17.06 -7.20
N VAL A 71 3.45 15.87 -6.66
CA VAL A 71 2.29 15.69 -5.75
C VAL A 71 2.38 16.46 -4.42
N PRO A 72 3.55 16.61 -3.76
CA PRO A 72 3.63 17.28 -2.46
C PRO A 72 3.16 18.73 -2.50
N LEU A 73 3.40 19.45 -3.60
CA LEU A 73 3.04 20.87 -3.73
C LEU A 73 1.53 21.12 -3.56
N PRO A 74 0.63 20.53 -4.37
CA PRO A 74 -0.81 20.67 -4.17
C PRO A 74 -1.27 20.01 -2.86
N GLY A 75 -0.61 18.95 -2.39
CA GLY A 75 -0.96 18.29 -1.13
C GLY A 75 -0.77 19.20 0.08
N ILE A 76 0.37 19.89 0.17
CA ILE A 76 0.68 20.85 1.23
C ILE A 76 -0.22 22.08 1.12
N ALA A 77 -0.44 22.59 -0.11
CA ALA A 77 -1.33 23.73 -0.33
C ALA A 77 -2.77 23.44 0.11
N LEU A 78 -3.29 22.26 -0.24
CA LEU A 78 -4.63 21.82 0.15
C LEU A 78 -4.74 21.61 1.66
N ALA A 79 -3.72 21.00 2.28
CA ALA A 79 -3.66 20.82 3.73
C ALA A 79 -3.66 22.17 4.46
N GLY A 80 -2.88 23.14 3.98
CA GLY A 80 -2.84 24.50 4.52
C GLY A 80 -4.19 25.21 4.40
N TRP A 81 -4.82 25.13 3.23
CA TRP A 81 -6.14 25.72 3.00
C TRP A 81 -7.21 25.09 3.91
N TRP A 82 -7.23 23.77 4.01
CA TRP A 82 -8.20 23.06 4.87
C TRP A 82 -8.00 23.42 6.34
N PHE A 83 -6.76 23.45 6.81
CA PHE A 83 -6.45 23.78 8.20
C PHE A 83 -6.79 25.24 8.53
N GLY A 84 -6.59 26.17 7.59
CA GLY A 84 -7.08 27.55 7.71
C GLY A 84 -8.59 27.61 7.92
N GLN A 85 -9.36 26.87 7.11
CA GLN A 85 -10.82 26.80 7.26
C GLN A 85 -11.28 26.20 8.60
N LEU A 86 -10.49 25.31 9.20
CA LEU A 86 -10.80 24.75 10.53
C LEU A 86 -10.45 25.73 11.66
N LYS A 87 -9.40 26.54 11.50
CA LYS A 87 -9.09 27.65 12.42
C LYS A 87 -10.18 28.72 12.39
N ASP A 88 -10.60 29.13 11.20
CA ASP A 88 -11.65 30.15 11.02
C ASP A 88 -13.00 29.73 11.65
N LYS A 89 -13.26 28.42 11.69
CA LYS A 89 -14.48 27.85 12.30
C LYS A 89 -14.35 27.55 13.80
N GLY A 90 -13.23 27.89 14.43
CA GLY A 90 -13.01 27.69 15.87
C GLY A 90 -12.91 26.23 16.33
N ALA A 91 -12.74 25.29 15.40
CA ALA A 91 -12.65 23.86 15.70
C ALA A 91 -11.27 23.44 16.27
N ILE A 92 -10.26 24.31 16.15
CA ILE A 92 -8.88 24.07 16.58
C ILE A 92 -8.35 25.34 17.27
N PRO A 93 -7.77 25.27 18.49
CA PRO A 93 -7.13 26.41 19.13
C PRO A 93 -5.99 26.98 18.27
N GLU A 94 -5.82 28.31 18.23
CA GLU A 94 -4.83 29.00 17.39
C GLU A 94 -3.38 28.52 17.60
N ALA A 95 -3.08 27.90 18.73
CA ALA A 95 -1.76 27.42 19.13
C ALA A 95 -1.29 26.13 18.42
N VAL A 96 -2.09 25.51 17.55
CA VAL A 96 -1.66 24.35 16.76
C VAL A 96 -1.23 24.81 15.37
N ASP A 97 0.05 24.65 15.06
CA ASP A 97 0.62 24.94 13.75
C ASP A 97 0.84 23.66 12.93
N LEU A 98 0.60 23.78 11.62
CA LEU A 98 0.89 22.76 10.62
C LEU A 98 2.41 22.56 10.54
N SER A 99 2.90 21.63 11.35
CA SER A 99 4.31 21.27 11.39
C SER A 99 4.61 20.28 10.26
N VAL A 100 4.97 20.81 9.08
CA VAL A 100 5.42 19.97 7.95
C VAL A 100 6.82 19.47 8.26
N SER A 101 6.91 18.28 8.85
CA SER A 101 8.18 17.60 9.09
C SER A 101 8.68 16.90 7.82
N TYR A 102 10.00 16.81 7.67
CA TYR A 102 10.64 16.15 6.53
C TYR A 102 10.43 14.62 6.53
N ILE A 103 10.39 13.99 7.70
CA ILE A 103 10.31 12.52 7.84
C ILE A 103 9.00 11.97 7.22
N PRO A 104 7.80 12.49 7.56
CA PRO A 104 6.55 12.05 6.94
C PRO A 104 6.51 12.33 5.43
N LEU A 105 7.06 13.47 5.00
CA LEU A 105 7.05 13.87 3.58
C LEU A 105 7.87 12.89 2.74
N VAL A 106 9.09 12.56 3.17
CA VAL A 106 9.93 11.55 2.49
C VAL A 106 9.27 10.18 2.52
N SER A 107 8.67 9.79 3.65
CA SER A 107 7.97 8.50 3.73
C SER A 107 6.77 8.41 2.79
N ALA A 108 6.02 9.51 2.62
CA ALA A 108 4.86 9.56 1.74
C ALA A 108 5.28 9.52 0.27
N VAL A 109 6.29 10.30 -0.11
CA VAL A 109 6.85 10.27 -1.47
C VAL A 109 7.41 8.88 -1.79
N GLY A 110 8.14 8.27 -0.85
CA GLY A 110 8.65 6.91 -0.99
C GLY A 110 7.55 5.87 -1.15
N ALA A 111 6.51 5.94 -0.31
CA ALA A 111 5.36 5.03 -0.38
C ALA A 111 4.62 5.16 -1.72
N VAL A 112 4.39 6.39 -2.20
CA VAL A 112 3.74 6.65 -3.50
C VAL A 112 4.61 6.14 -4.65
N LEU A 113 5.92 6.34 -4.59
CA LEU A 113 6.85 5.85 -5.62
C LEU A 113 6.82 4.32 -5.69
N VAL A 114 6.91 3.64 -4.55
CA VAL A 114 6.82 2.17 -4.48
C VAL A 114 5.46 1.68 -5.00
N ALA A 115 4.37 2.31 -4.58
CA ALA A 115 3.03 2.00 -5.04
C ALA A 115 2.89 2.15 -6.57
N ALA A 116 3.38 3.24 -7.15
CA ALA A 116 3.34 3.50 -8.59
C ALA A 116 4.17 2.49 -9.39
N LEU A 117 5.35 2.11 -8.89
CA LEU A 117 6.21 1.09 -9.50
C LEU A 117 5.55 -0.29 -9.46
N LEU A 118 4.97 -0.67 -8.31
CA LEU A 118 4.23 -1.92 -8.17
C LEU A 118 3.01 -1.96 -9.08
N ALA A 119 2.26 -0.85 -9.18
CA ALA A 119 1.12 -0.72 -10.07
C ALA A 119 1.53 -0.88 -11.53
N GLY A 120 2.57 -0.16 -11.97
CA GLY A 120 3.10 -0.27 -13.33
C GLY A 120 3.58 -1.68 -13.66
N TYR A 121 4.31 -2.31 -12.73
CA TYR A 121 4.79 -3.67 -12.90
C TYR A 121 3.66 -4.71 -12.95
N ALA A 122 2.67 -4.59 -12.07
CA ALA A 122 1.48 -5.45 -12.06
C ALA A 122 0.63 -5.24 -13.32
N ALA A 123 0.43 -4.00 -13.75
CA ALA A 123 -0.25 -3.65 -14.98
C ALA A 123 0.49 -4.20 -16.20
N ALA A 124 1.82 -4.11 -16.26
CA ALA A 124 2.62 -4.62 -17.37
C ALA A 124 2.59 -6.16 -17.52
N ARG A 125 2.17 -6.91 -16.49
CA ARG A 125 2.08 -8.39 -16.54
C ARG A 125 0.88 -8.91 -17.32
N ARG A 126 -0.28 -8.24 -17.28
CA ARG A 126 -1.54 -8.76 -17.86
C ARG A 126 -1.68 -8.54 -19.38
N PRO A 127 -1.45 -7.33 -19.94
CA PRO A 127 -1.58 -7.07 -21.37
C PRO A 127 -0.51 -7.78 -22.21
N ALA A 128 0.69 -8.01 -21.65
CA ALA A 128 1.77 -8.70 -22.36
C ALA A 128 1.48 -10.18 -22.69
N ARG A 129 0.37 -10.74 -22.16
CA ARG A 129 -0.11 -12.08 -22.47
C ARG A 129 -1.18 -12.13 -23.57
N ILE A 130 -1.72 -10.99 -24.01
CA ILE A 130 -2.74 -10.94 -25.06
C ILE A 130 -2.06 -11.14 -26.42
N LYS A 131 -2.56 -12.09 -27.22
CA LYS A 131 -1.98 -12.44 -28.52
C LYS A 131 -2.35 -11.36 -29.57
N PRO A 132 -1.39 -10.87 -30.39
CA PRO A 132 -1.61 -9.75 -31.33
C PRO A 132 -2.70 -10.01 -32.37
N GLY A 133 -2.90 -11.27 -32.75
CA GLY A 133 -3.93 -11.67 -33.72
C GLY A 133 -5.37 -11.46 -33.23
N GLN A 134 -5.62 -11.38 -31.92
CA GLN A 134 -6.95 -11.09 -31.37
C GLN A 134 -7.21 -9.58 -31.24
N ALA A 135 -6.16 -8.77 -31.06
CA ALA A 135 -6.29 -7.32 -30.91
C ALA A 135 -6.77 -6.61 -32.20
N LEU A 136 -6.46 -7.15 -33.37
CA LEU A 136 -6.95 -6.65 -34.66
C LEU A 136 -8.42 -7.03 -34.93
N THR A 137 -8.93 -8.10 -34.34
CA THR A 137 -10.30 -8.60 -34.53
C THR A 137 -11.26 -8.12 -33.44
N GLU A 138 -10.79 -7.96 -32.20
CA GLU A 138 -11.59 -7.39 -31.09
C GLU A 138 -11.76 -5.86 -31.19
N ALA A 139 -10.78 -5.11 -31.72
CA ALA A 139 -10.92 -3.67 -31.91
C ALA A 139 -12.02 -3.29 -32.95
N SER A 140 -12.40 -4.23 -33.82
CA SER A 140 -13.51 -4.07 -34.78
C SER A 140 -14.85 -4.56 -34.22
N VAL A 141 -14.84 -5.32 -33.11
CA VAL A 141 -16.02 -5.95 -32.52
C VAL A 141 -15.94 -5.78 -31.01
N GLU A 142 -16.09 -4.56 -30.51
CA GLU A 142 -16.18 -4.31 -29.08
C GLU A 142 -17.50 -4.93 -28.55
N ARG A 143 -17.42 -6.16 -28.04
CA ARG A 143 -18.37 -6.63 -27.03
C ARG A 143 -17.66 -6.54 -25.68
N LEU A 144 -18.01 -5.52 -24.88
CA LEU A 144 -17.72 -5.49 -23.45
C LEU A 144 -18.45 -6.64 -22.75
N ARG A 145 -17.98 -7.88 -22.87
CA ARG A 145 -18.41 -8.96 -21.96
C ARG A 145 -17.44 -8.95 -20.79
N PRO A 146 -17.79 -8.35 -19.64
CA PRO A 146 -16.93 -8.43 -18.48
C PRO A 146 -16.68 -9.91 -18.19
N GLY A 147 -15.39 -10.28 -18.11
CA GLY A 147 -15.02 -11.68 -17.95
C GLY A 147 -15.73 -12.28 -16.73
N TRP A 148 -16.43 -13.39 -16.93
CA TRP A 148 -17.26 -14.05 -15.93
C TRP A 148 -16.55 -14.29 -14.60
N ILE A 149 -15.23 -14.46 -14.60
CA ILE A 149 -14.42 -14.67 -13.40
C ILE A 149 -14.00 -13.34 -12.75
N ARG A 150 -13.90 -12.26 -13.54
CA ARG A 150 -13.35 -10.96 -13.14
C ARG A 150 -14.37 -10.09 -12.43
N THR A 151 -15.63 -10.12 -12.86
CA THR A 151 -16.75 -9.44 -12.18
C THR A 151 -17.04 -10.00 -10.79
N PRO A 152 -17.23 -11.31 -10.57
CA PRO A 152 -17.49 -11.83 -9.24
C PRO A 152 -16.27 -11.69 -8.32
N LEU A 153 -15.04 -11.77 -8.85
CA LEU A 153 -13.85 -11.52 -8.05
C LEU A 153 -13.75 -10.05 -7.62
N GLY A 154 -14.08 -9.11 -8.52
CA GLY A 154 -14.13 -7.68 -8.19
C GLY A 154 -15.24 -7.37 -7.17
N ILE A 155 -16.41 -7.98 -7.34
CA ILE A 155 -17.53 -7.85 -6.40
C ILE A 155 -17.19 -8.48 -5.05
N ALA A 156 -16.56 -9.66 -5.02
CA ALA A 156 -16.15 -10.33 -3.79
C ALA A 156 -15.06 -9.52 -3.05
N ALA A 157 -14.12 -8.94 -3.78
CA ALA A 157 -13.12 -8.06 -3.19
C ALA A 157 -13.74 -6.75 -2.66
N ALA A 158 -14.67 -6.14 -3.39
CA ALA A 158 -15.38 -4.95 -2.95
C ALA A 158 -16.27 -5.24 -1.73
N ALA A 159 -17.03 -6.33 -1.76
CA ALA A 159 -17.85 -6.81 -0.65
C ALA A 159 -16.98 -7.16 0.56
N GLY A 160 -15.84 -7.84 0.37
CA GLY A 160 -14.87 -8.12 1.43
C GLY A 160 -14.29 -6.84 2.03
N GLY A 161 -13.99 -5.83 1.21
CA GLY A 161 -13.59 -4.50 1.65
C GLY A 161 -14.66 -3.80 2.47
N CYS A 162 -15.92 -3.82 2.02
CA CYS A 162 -17.06 -3.27 2.75
C CYS A 162 -17.32 -4.01 4.07
N VAL A 163 -17.20 -5.32 4.09
CA VAL A 163 -17.36 -6.15 5.30
C VAL A 163 -16.22 -5.88 6.28
N CYS A 164 -14.97 -5.81 5.83
CA CYS A 164 -13.84 -5.45 6.70
C CYS A 164 -13.97 -4.02 7.25
N ALA A 165 -14.41 -3.07 6.42
CA ALA A 165 -14.66 -1.70 6.85
C ALA A 165 -15.83 -1.62 7.85
N GLY A 166 -16.89 -2.40 7.62
CA GLY A 166 -18.03 -2.51 8.53
C GLY A 166 -17.66 -3.14 9.86
N LEU A 167 -16.88 -4.22 9.84
CA LEU A 167 -16.34 -4.88 11.04
C LEU A 167 -15.39 -3.93 11.80
N ALA A 168 -14.53 -3.20 11.10
CA ALA A 168 -13.66 -2.20 11.70
C ALA A 168 -14.45 -1.02 12.29
N ALA A 169 -15.57 -0.63 11.68
CA ALA A 169 -16.46 0.40 12.21
C ALA A 169 -17.29 -0.08 13.41
N SER A 170 -17.54 -1.40 13.51
CA SER A 170 -18.28 -2.00 14.63
C SER A 170 -17.38 -2.36 15.82
N LEU A 171 -16.06 -2.44 15.63
CA LEU A 171 -15.09 -2.62 16.70
C LEU A 171 -14.82 -1.27 17.35
N THR A 172 -15.13 -1.15 18.64
CA THR A 172 -14.74 0.03 19.41
C THR A 172 -13.23 -0.03 19.62
N GLY A 173 -12.52 1.11 19.67
CA GLY A 173 -11.06 1.11 19.86
C GLY A 173 -10.56 0.30 21.06
N GLU A 174 -11.45 0.06 22.04
CA GLU A 174 -11.25 -0.82 23.18
C GLU A 174 -11.05 -2.29 22.77
N ASP A 175 -11.75 -2.82 21.76
CA ASP A 175 -11.67 -4.22 21.34
C ASP A 175 -10.35 -4.50 20.59
N ALA A 176 -9.88 -3.55 19.77
CA ALA A 176 -8.59 -3.63 19.10
C ALA A 176 -7.41 -3.51 20.08
N ALA A 177 -7.54 -2.63 21.08
CA ALA A 177 -6.57 -2.51 22.17
C ALA A 177 -6.55 -3.77 23.05
N ASN A 178 -7.72 -4.35 23.35
CA ASN A 178 -7.84 -5.59 24.10
C ASN A 178 -7.27 -6.79 23.33
N ALA A 179 -7.46 -6.87 22.00
CA ALA A 179 -6.86 -7.89 21.15
C ALA A 179 -5.31 -7.81 21.14
N ALA A 180 -4.77 -6.60 20.98
CA ALA A 180 -3.32 -6.36 21.04
C ALA A 180 -2.74 -6.66 22.44
N LEU A 181 -3.45 -6.27 23.50
CA LEU A 181 -3.09 -6.59 24.89
C LEU A 181 -3.13 -8.09 25.18
N THR A 182 -4.08 -8.84 24.61
CA THR A 182 -4.12 -10.30 24.74
C THR A 182 -2.96 -10.98 24.03
N GLU A 183 -2.53 -10.46 22.88
CA GLU A 183 -1.38 -11.00 22.14
C GLU A 183 -0.06 -10.72 22.88
N VAL A 184 0.13 -9.49 23.38
CA VAL A 184 1.26 -9.14 24.25
C VAL A 184 1.26 -9.99 25.53
N THR A 185 0.11 -10.14 26.20
CA THR A 185 0.00 -10.95 27.42
C THR A 185 0.27 -12.43 27.17
N ASN A 186 -0.16 -12.96 26.02
CA ASN A 186 0.16 -14.33 25.62
C ASN A 186 1.66 -14.48 25.34
N GLN A 187 2.30 -13.49 24.71
CA GLN A 187 3.74 -13.49 24.50
C GLN A 187 4.51 -13.50 25.83
N THR A 188 4.11 -12.66 26.80
CA THR A 188 4.74 -12.63 28.14
C THR A 188 4.53 -13.95 28.90
N LYS A 189 3.35 -14.58 28.74
CA LYS A 189 3.06 -15.90 29.32
C LYS A 189 3.87 -17.01 28.66
N TYR A 190 4.04 -16.97 27.33
CA TYR A 190 4.91 -17.89 26.60
C TYR A 190 6.36 -17.71 27.04
N ASP A 191 6.86 -16.49 27.17
CA ASP A 191 8.23 -16.22 27.63
C ASP A 191 8.45 -16.71 29.07
N ALA A 192 7.50 -16.51 29.99
CA ALA A 192 7.58 -17.01 31.36
C ALA A 192 7.52 -18.56 31.41
N ALA A 193 6.66 -19.19 30.62
CA ALA A 193 6.56 -20.65 30.53
C ALA A 193 7.82 -21.27 29.88
N THR A 194 8.43 -20.58 28.91
CA THR A 194 9.68 -20.99 28.27
C THR A 194 10.86 -20.84 29.23
N LYS A 195 10.87 -19.79 30.05
CA LYS A 195 11.89 -19.57 31.09
C LYS A 195 11.81 -20.63 32.20
N ALA A 196 10.59 -21.00 32.61
CA ALA A 196 10.34 -22.02 33.63
C ALA A 196 10.64 -23.46 33.18
N SER A 197 10.56 -23.75 31.87
CA SER A 197 10.78 -25.10 31.32
C SER A 197 12.21 -25.33 30.81
N SER A 198 13.05 -24.29 30.75
CA SER A 198 14.44 -24.42 30.28
C SER A 198 15.36 -25.02 31.36
N PRO A 199 15.94 -26.23 31.17
CA PRO A 199 16.88 -26.83 32.13
C PRO A 199 18.23 -26.11 32.22
N LEU A 200 18.46 -25.09 31.39
CA LEU A 200 19.73 -24.34 31.31
C LEU A 200 19.78 -23.09 32.21
N THR A 201 18.65 -22.62 32.74
CA THR A 201 18.61 -21.37 33.53
C THR A 201 19.07 -21.57 34.98
N GLY A 202 18.89 -22.78 35.53
CA GLY A 202 19.35 -23.10 36.89
C GLY A 202 20.88 -23.07 37.03
N ASP A 203 21.60 -23.59 36.04
CA ASP A 203 23.06 -23.71 36.08
C ASP A 203 23.75 -22.34 35.87
N PHE A 204 23.12 -21.45 35.08
CA PHE A 204 23.64 -20.09 34.84
C PHE A 204 23.51 -19.19 36.07
N MET A 205 22.41 -19.31 36.83
CA MET A 205 22.22 -18.55 38.07
C MET A 205 23.14 -19.02 39.20
N VAL A 206 23.36 -20.34 39.32
CA VAL A 206 24.31 -20.88 40.31
C VAL A 206 25.76 -20.48 39.99
N ARG A 207 26.15 -20.51 38.71
CA ARG A 207 27.47 -20.01 38.29
C ARG A 207 27.63 -18.51 38.55
N GLN A 208 26.59 -17.71 38.31
CA GLN A 208 26.67 -16.27 38.51
C GLN A 208 26.74 -15.89 40.00
N MET A 209 25.99 -16.56 40.87
CA MET A 209 26.11 -16.36 42.33
C MET A 209 27.46 -16.84 42.88
N SER A 210 28.03 -17.93 42.33
CA SER A 210 29.35 -18.41 42.74
C SER A 210 30.48 -17.44 42.37
N GLN A 211 30.37 -16.69 41.27
CA GLN A 211 31.36 -15.66 40.91
C GLN A 211 31.28 -14.42 41.77
N THR A 212 30.09 -14.02 42.24
CA THR A 212 29.92 -12.85 43.11
C THR A 212 30.36 -13.10 44.56
N ILE A 213 30.36 -14.35 45.02
CA ILE A 213 30.85 -14.70 46.36
C ILE A 213 32.39 -14.83 46.40
N LEU A 214 33.03 -15.06 45.23
CA LEU A 214 34.48 -15.21 45.09
C LEU A 214 35.20 -13.92 44.66
N SER A 215 34.49 -12.79 44.50
CA SER A 215 35.04 -11.45 44.24
C SER A 215 34.82 -10.53 45.44
#